data_AF-A0A0A3Y3I7-F1
#
_entry.id   AF-A0A0A3Y3I7-F1
#
_cell.length_a   1.000
_cell.length_b   1.000
_cell.length_c   1.000
_cell.angle_alpha   90.00
_cell.angle_beta   90.00
_cell.angle_gamma   90.00
#
_symmetry.space_group_name_H-M   'P 1'
#
loop_
_entity.id
_entity.type
_entity.pdbx_description
1 polymer ?
#
loop_
_entity_poly.entity_id
_entity_poly.type
_entity_poly.pdbx_seq_one_letter_code
_entity_poly.pdbx_strand_id
1 'polypeptide(L)' 'MCKKCDQINNEIEQFRRLIAPGMDALSLSMIRCAIELLEDDKAAFKCRGARATRCALRSQS' A
#
# COMPACT_ATOMS: atom_id res chain seq x y z
N MET A 1 -1.60 9.66 11.85
CA MET A 1 -1.28 9.20 10.47
C MET A 1 -1.19 10.45 9.60
N CYS A 2 -0.27 10.51 8.62
CA CYS A 2 -0.21 11.66 7.71
C CYS A 2 -1.17 11.45 6.54
N LYS A 3 -1.59 12.55 5.90
CA LYS A 3 -2.47 12.55 4.72
C LYS A 3 -2.04 11.55 3.63
N LYS A 4 -0.72 11.34 3.45
CA LYS A 4 -0.18 10.40 2.47
C LYS A 4 -0.38 8.93 2.86
N CYS A 5 -0.18 8.58 4.13
CA CYS A 5 -0.50 7.24 4.62
C CYS A 5 -2.01 6.95 4.55
N ASP A 6 -2.86 7.96 4.80
CA ASP A 6 -4.32 7.82 4.67
C ASP A 6 -4.73 7.61 3.21
N GLN A 7 -4.09 8.30 2.27
CA GLN A 7 -4.30 8.09 0.84
C GLN A 7 -3.93 6.65 0.42
N ILE A 8 -2.75 6.17 0.82
CA ILE A 8 -2.32 4.80 0.50
C ILE A 8 -3.25 3.76 1.13
N ASN A 9 -3.71 3.98 2.37
CA ASN A 9 -4.70 3.10 2.99
C ASN A 9 -6.00 3.03 2.15
N ASN A 10 -6.50 4.19 1.70
CA ASN A 10 -7.69 4.22 0.86
C ASN A 10 -7.48 3.45 -0.45
N GLU A 11 -6.33 3.61 -1.10
CA GLU A 11 -6.01 2.88 -2.33
C GLU A 11 -5.95 1.36 -2.10
N ILE A 12 -5.31 0.90 -1.02
CA ILE A 12 -5.31 -0.51 -0.63
C ILE A 12 -6.74 -1.03 -0.41
N GLU A 13 -7.59 -0.26 0.27
CA GLU A 13 -8.99 -0.64 0.47
C GLU A 13 -9.77 -0.74 -0.85
N GLN A 14 -9.52 0.15 -1.82
CA GLN A 14 -10.12 0.04 -3.14
C GLN A 14 -9.68 -1.23 -3.85
N PHE A 15 -8.39 -1.56 -3.86
CA PHE A 15 -7.90 -2.80 -4.47
C PHE A 15 -8.49 -4.05 -3.83
N ARG A 16 -8.62 -4.08 -2.49
CA ARG A 16 -9.25 -5.20 -1.79
C ARG A 16 -10.72 -5.37 -2.16
N ARG A 17 -11.44 -4.28 -2.44
CA ARG A 17 -12.84 -4.33 -2.92
C ARG A 17 -12.97 -4.83 -4.35
N LEU A 18 -11.93 -4.74 -5.17
CA LEU A 18 -11.93 -5.29 -6.52
C LEU A 18 -11.85 -6.82 -6.52
N ILE A 19 -11.34 -7.43 -5.45
CA ILE A 19 -11.23 -8.89 -5.34
C ILE A 19 -12.64 -9.49 -5.25
N ALA A 20 -13.04 -10.21 -6.29
CA ALA A 20 -14.32 -10.88 -6.38
C ALA A 20 -14.15 -12.41 -6.48
N PRO A 21 -15.14 -13.19 -6.01
CA PRO A 21 -15.19 -14.62 -6.28
C PRO A 21 -15.21 -14.89 -7.80
N GLY A 22 -14.40 -15.84 -8.26
CA GLY A 22 -14.33 -16.19 -9.69
C GLY A 22 -13.41 -15.31 -10.54
N MET A 23 -12.69 -14.37 -9.92
CA MET A 23 -11.61 -13.64 -10.60
C MET A 23 -10.51 -14.58 -11.08
N ASP A 24 -9.96 -14.33 -12.27
CA ASP A 24 -8.88 -15.15 -12.81
C ASP A 24 -7.57 -14.98 -12.01
N ALA A 25 -6.73 -16.00 -12.08
CA ALA A 25 -5.50 -16.07 -11.28
C ALA A 25 -4.50 -14.94 -11.60
N LEU A 26 -4.46 -14.45 -12.84
CA LEU A 26 -3.54 -13.38 -13.23
C LEU A 26 -4.01 -12.05 -12.65
N SER A 27 -5.30 -11.71 -12.81
CA SER A 27 -5.89 -10.49 -12.23
C SER A 27 -5.75 -10.48 -10.71
N LEU A 28 -6.01 -11.61 -10.04
CA LEU A 28 -5.84 -11.73 -8.60
C LEU A 28 -4.37 -11.50 -8.18
N SER A 29 -3.42 -12.03 -8.95
CA SER A 29 -1.99 -11.86 -8.69
C SER A 29 -1.55 -10.41 -8.91
N MET A 30 -2.06 -9.73 -9.94
CA MET A 30 -1.79 -8.31 -10.18
C MET A 30 -2.32 -7.43 -9.05
N ILE A 31 -3.54 -7.68 -8.57
CA ILE A 31 -4.12 -6.92 -7.45
C ILE A 31 -3.31 -7.13 -6.17
N ARG A 32 -2.88 -8.37 -5.89
CA ARG A 32 -2.02 -8.66 -4.74
C ARG A 32 -0.68 -7.91 -4.83
N CYS A 33 -0.03 -7.98 -5.99
CA CYS A 33 1.22 -7.25 -6.24
C CYS A 33 1.06 -5.73 -6.05
N ALA A 34 -0.05 -5.15 -6.54
CA ALA A 34 -0.34 -3.73 -6.34
C ALA A 34 -0.53 -3.38 -4.86
N ILE A 35 -1.22 -4.22 -4.08
CA ILE A 35 -1.38 -4.04 -2.63
C ILE A 35 -0.02 -4.12 -1.94
N GLU A 36 0.80 -5.12 -2.26
CA GLU A 36 2.15 -5.29 -1.68
C GLU A 36 3.02 -4.06 -1.94
N LEU A 37 3.03 -3.54 -3.18
CA LEU A 37 3.76 -2.31 -3.53
C LEU A 37 3.29 -1.10 -2.73
N LEU A 38 1.98 -0.94 -2.53
CA LEU A 38 1.42 0.15 -1.73
C LEU A 38 1.76 0.00 -0.24
N GLU A 39 1.76 -1.22 0.28
CA GLU A 39 2.18 -1.51 1.66
C GLU A 39 3.67 -1.21 1.87
N ASP A 40 4.52 -1.55 0.90
CA ASP A 40 5.94 -1.19 0.88
C ASP A 40 6.15 0.34 0.79
N ASP A 41 5.42 1.03 -0.10
CA ASP A 41 5.47 2.49 -0.24
C ASP A 41 5.06 3.18 1.06
N LYS A 42 3.98 2.72 1.69
CA LYS A 42 3.55 3.18 3.02
C LYS A 42 4.64 2.93 4.05
N ALA A 43 5.26 1.76 4.02
CA ALA A 43 6.41 1.39 4.85
C ALA A 43 7.69 2.17 4.50
N ALA A 44 7.74 2.93 3.41
CA ALA A 44 8.86 3.80 3.09
C ALA A 44 8.68 5.25 3.58
N PHE A 45 7.44 5.71 3.83
CA PHE A 45 7.14 7.09 4.22
C PHE A 45 7.41 7.40 5.70
N LYS A 46 8.46 8.18 5.99
CA LYS A 46 8.68 8.77 7.32
C LYS A 46 7.72 9.94 7.58
N CYS A 47 6.50 9.67 7.99
CA CYS A 47 5.57 10.73 8.36
C CYS A 47 5.95 11.35 9.71
N ARG A 48 6.45 12.60 9.67
CA ARG A 48 6.81 13.38 10.87
C ARG A 48 5.54 13.91 11.53
N GLY A 49 5.06 13.20 12.55
CA GLY A 49 3.96 13.67 13.42
C GLY A 49 3.74 12.73 14.59
N ALA A 50 4.37 13.05 15.72
CA ALA A 50 4.27 12.46 17.06
C ALA A 50 4.50 10.93 17.17
N ARG A 51 5.66 10.56 17.72
CA ARG A 51 6.15 9.19 17.99
C ARG A 51 6.43 8.35 16.74
N ALA A 52 7.71 8.33 16.40
CA ALA A 52 8.29 7.48 15.39
C ALA A 52 7.99 6.00 15.67
N THR A 53 7.26 5.37 14.76
CA THR A 53 7.48 3.96 14.45
C THR A 53 7.71 3.89 12.95
N ARG A 54 8.86 3.31 12.59
CA ARG A 54 9.52 3.44 11.29
C ARG A 54 8.63 3.05 10.13
N CYS A 55 8.68 3.89 9.10
CA CYS A 55 8.52 3.52 7.71
C CYS A 55 9.75 4.12 7.00
N ALA A 56 10.76 3.32 6.62
CA ALA A 56 12.07 3.81 6.17
C ALA A 56 12.52 3.21 4.82
N LEU A 57 12.40 4.04 3.77
CA LEU A 57 13.26 4.25 2.59
C LEU A 57 13.92 3.06 1.85
N ARG A 58 13.73 3.03 0.52
CA ARG A 58 14.87 3.09 -0.43
C ARG A 58 14.46 3.62 -1.82
N SER A 59 14.78 4.87 -2.10
CA SER A 59 15.02 5.33 -3.48
C SER A 59 16.43 4.93 -3.87
N GLN A 60 16.59 4.12 -4.90
CA GLN A 60 17.82 3.96 -5.69
C GLN A 60 17.51 3.17 -6.96
N SER A 61 17.24 3.89 -8.05
CA SER A 61 17.87 3.75 -9.40
C SER A 61 17.22 4.74 -10.36
#